data_AF-A0A969I7Q3-F1
#
_entry.id   AF-A0A969I7Q3-F1
#
_cell.length_a   1.000
_cell.length_b   1.000
_cell.length_c   1.000
_cell.angle_alpha   90.00
_cell.angle_beta   90.00
_cell.angle_gamma   90.00
#
_symmetry.space_group_name_H-M   'P 1'
#
loop_
_entity.id
_entity.type
_entity.pdbx_description
1 polymer ?
#
loop_
_entity_poly.entity_id
_entity_poly.type
_entity_poly.pdbx_seq_one_letter_code
_entity_poly.pdbx_strand_id
1 'polypeptide(L)'
;MGPVWNTKYGRRRVKHEPPTLEEALDAAQDFTRNRQEQIAIAASLMALPIEDVRKQAAKLPTRPANSTYALPSGRRGGPAVVVERKVARRTSRPGIGYPRGS
;
A
#
# COMPACT_ATOMS: atom_id res chain seq x y z
N MET A 1 -9.52 -20.31 -7.32
CA MET A 1 -10.67 -19.38 -7.22
C MET A 1 -10.35 -18.40 -6.10
N GLY A 2 -10.17 -17.09 -6.38
CA GLY A 2 -9.79 -16.12 -5.34
C GLY A 2 -10.89 -15.87 -4.31
N PRO A 3 -10.58 -15.35 -3.11
CA PRO A 3 -11.56 -15.11 -2.06
C PRO A 3 -12.67 -14.18 -2.58
N VAL A 4 -13.91 -14.64 -2.46
CA VAL A 4 -15.10 -13.86 -2.83
C VAL A 4 -15.56 -13.13 -1.59
N TRP A 5 -15.45 -11.81 -1.62
CA TRP A 5 -15.86 -10.96 -0.51
C TRP A 5 -17.33 -10.57 -0.68
N ASN A 6 -18.15 -10.94 0.31
CA ASN A 6 -19.54 -10.46 0.40
C ASN A 6 -19.54 -9.05 1.00
N THR A 7 -19.87 -8.06 0.17
CA THR A 7 -20.11 -6.69 0.62
C THR A 7 -21.62 -6.42 0.67
N LYS A 8 -22.04 -5.34 1.34
CA LYS A 8 -23.44 -4.88 1.31
C LYS A 8 -23.97 -4.55 -0.10
N TYR A 9 -23.08 -4.45 -1.10
CA TYR A 9 -23.41 -4.19 -2.50
C TYR A 9 -23.24 -5.43 -3.39
N GLY A 10 -23.11 -6.62 -2.79
CA GLY A 10 -22.98 -7.89 -3.50
C GLY A 10 -21.58 -8.50 -3.45
N ARG A 11 -21.41 -9.60 -4.18
CA ARG A 11 -20.19 -10.40 -4.20
C ARG A 11 -19.12 -9.72 -5.03
N ARG A 12 -17.94 -9.47 -4.44
CA ARG A 12 -16.78 -8.92 -5.12
C ARG A 12 -15.66 -9.95 -5.16
N ARG A 13 -14.93 -9.98 -6.28
CA ARG A 13 -13.73 -10.80 -6.43
C ARG A 13 -12.52 -9.95 -6.13
N VAL A 14 -11.65 -10.42 -5.23
CA VAL A 14 -10.37 -9.78 -4.95
C VAL A 14 -9.33 -10.35 -5.91
N LYS A 15 -8.59 -9.45 -6.60
CA LYS A 15 -7.41 -9.83 -7.38
C LYS A 15 -6.28 -10.11 -6.40
N HIS A 16 -5.70 -11.29 -6.48
CA HIS A 16 -4.52 -11.65 -5.70
C HIS A 16 -3.32 -11.66 -6.64
N GLU A 17 -2.44 -10.67 -6.49
CA GLU A 17 -1.12 -10.67 -7.11
C GLU A 17 -0.08 -10.88 -6.01
N PRO A 18 0.70 -11.97 -6.05
CA PRO A 18 1.80 -12.16 -5.11
C PRO A 18 2.87 -11.08 -5.35
N PRO A 19 3.63 -10.69 -4.30
CA PRO A 19 4.69 -9.70 -4.45
C PRO A 19 5.72 -10.19 -5.46
N THR A 20 6.24 -9.26 -6.27
CA THR A 20 7.30 -9.54 -7.23
C THR A 20 8.67 -9.24 -6.62
N LEU A 21 9.72 -9.84 -7.19
CA LEU A 21 11.08 -9.58 -6.72
C LEU A 21 11.51 -8.12 -6.94
N GLU A 22 11.02 -7.50 -8.01
CA GLU A 22 11.31 -6.09 -8.31
C GLU A 22 10.72 -5.17 -7.23
N GLU A 23 9.48 -5.42 -6.79
CA GLU A 23 8.87 -4.69 -5.67
C GLU A 23 9.63 -4.90 -4.35
N ALA A 24 10.17 -6.10 -4.12
CA ALA A 24 10.99 -6.37 -2.93
C ALA A 24 12.35 -5.64 -2.98
N LEU A 25 12.96 -5.51 -4.17
CA LEU A 25 14.21 -4.76 -4.37
C LEU A 25 13.98 -3.26 -4.22
N ASP A 26 12.87 -2.75 -4.76
CA ASP A 26 12.43 -1.36 -4.58
C ASP A 26 12.24 -1.06 -3.09
N ALA A 27 11.51 -1.91 -2.36
CA ALA A 27 11.35 -1.75 -0.91
C ALA A 27 12.70 -1.82 -0.15
N ALA A 28 13.62 -2.70 -0.57
CA ALA A 28 14.94 -2.82 0.04
C ALA A 28 15.80 -1.56 -0.12
N GLN A 29 15.60 -0.78 -1.19
CA GLN A 29 16.31 0.47 -1.45
C GLN A 29 16.00 1.55 -0.39
N ASP A 30 14.80 1.51 0.20
CA ASP A 30 14.41 2.45 1.27
C ASP A 30 15.14 2.17 2.59
N PHE A 31 15.66 0.95 2.78
CA PHE A 31 16.42 0.57 3.97
C PHE A 31 17.93 0.82 3.83
N THR A 32 18.50 0.60 2.65
CA THR A 32 19.95 0.71 2.42
C THR A 32 20.29 1.06 0.97
N ARG A 33 21.43 1.73 0.77
CA ARG A 33 21.99 2.06 -0.56
C ARG A 33 23.01 1.01 -1.05
N ASN A 34 23.41 0.08 -0.20
CA ASN A 34 24.35 -0.97 -0.56
C ASN A 34 23.63 -2.11 -1.31
N ARG A 35 24.05 -2.38 -2.55
CA ARG A 35 23.44 -3.41 -3.42
C ARG A 35 23.44 -4.81 -2.78
N GLN A 36 24.49 -5.17 -2.06
CA GLN A 36 24.60 -6.50 -1.46
C GLN A 36 23.62 -6.68 -0.30
N GLU A 37 23.44 -5.63 0.51
CA GLU A 37 22.47 -5.61 1.60
C GLU A 37 21.02 -5.57 1.07
N GLN A 38 20.76 -4.80 0.00
CA GLN A 38 19.45 -4.79 -0.66
C GLN A 38 19.03 -6.19 -1.11
N ILE A 39 19.96 -6.95 -1.71
CA ILE A 39 19.71 -8.33 -2.13
C ILE A 39 19.35 -9.23 -0.93
N ALA A 40 20.04 -9.08 0.20
CA ALA A 40 19.77 -9.86 1.40
C ALA A 40 18.39 -9.54 2.03
N ILE A 41 18.01 -8.26 2.03
CA ILE A 41 16.70 -7.80 2.49
C ILE A 41 15.61 -8.32 1.54
N ALA A 42 15.77 -8.17 0.23
CA ALA A 42 14.81 -8.66 -0.75
C ALA A 42 14.62 -10.19 -0.68
N ALA A 43 15.70 -10.94 -0.45
CA ALA A 43 15.64 -12.38 -0.20
C ALA A 43 14.81 -12.72 1.04
N SER A 44 14.97 -11.95 2.12
CA SER A 44 14.20 -12.10 3.35
C SER A 44 12.72 -11.76 3.15
N LEU A 45 12.41 -10.71 2.38
CA LEU A 45 11.03 -10.32 2.05
C LEU A 45 10.31 -11.36 1.19
N MET A 46 11.03 -12.00 0.27
CA MET A 46 10.48 -12.98 -0.67
C MET A 46 10.54 -14.42 -0.17
N ALA A 47 11.22 -14.68 0.96
CA ALA A 47 11.56 -16.01 1.45
C ALA A 47 12.27 -16.87 0.38
N LEU A 48 13.18 -16.26 -0.37
CA LEU A 48 13.96 -16.90 -1.44
C LEU A 48 15.45 -16.97 -1.08
N PRO A 49 16.21 -17.93 -1.64
CA PRO A 49 17.66 -17.95 -1.49
C PRO A 49 18.31 -16.68 -2.05
N ILE A 50 19.31 -16.16 -1.36
CA ILE A 50 20.07 -14.96 -1.76
C ILE A 50 20.63 -15.08 -3.18
N GLU A 51 21.11 -16.27 -3.56
CA GLU A 51 21.71 -16.51 -4.88
C GLU A 51 20.70 -16.38 -6.03
N ASP A 52 19.44 -16.78 -5.80
CA ASP A 52 18.39 -16.68 -6.82
C ASP A 52 17.96 -15.22 -7.00
N VAL A 53 17.86 -14.48 -5.88
CA VAL A 53 17.61 -13.03 -5.92
C VAL A 53 18.75 -12.30 -6.62
N ARG A 54 20.00 -12.68 -6.34
CA ARG A 54 21.19 -12.06 -6.96
C ARG A 54 21.21 -12.23 -8.47
N LYS A 55 20.93 -13.43 -8.98
CA LYS A 55 20.84 -13.72 -10.42
C LYS A 55 19.76 -12.88 -11.09
N GLN A 56 18.62 -12.70 -10.42
CA GLN A 56 17.51 -11.95 -10.99
C GLN A 56 17.72 -10.44 -10.88
N ALA A 57 18.31 -9.95 -9.78
CA ALA A 57 18.69 -8.56 -9.58
C ALA A 57 19.77 -8.08 -10.56
N ALA A 58 20.60 -8.99 -11.08
CA ALA A 58 21.57 -8.69 -12.13
C ALA A 58 20.92 -8.43 -13.49
N LYS A 59 19.73 -8.97 -13.74
CA LYS A 59 18.97 -8.77 -14.98
C LYS A 59 18.16 -7.47 -14.96
N LEU A 60 17.87 -6.95 -13.78
CA LEU A 60 17.07 -5.75 -13.62
C LEU A 60 17.94 -4.50 -13.83
N PRO A 61 17.49 -3.53 -14.66
CA PRO A 61 18.20 -2.28 -14.84
C PRO A 61 18.30 -1.55 -13.49
N THR A 62 19.46 -0.98 -13.20
CA THR A 62 19.60 -0.13 -12.00
C THR A 62 18.84 1.16 -12.23
N ARG A 63 17.75 1.33 -11.47
CA ARG A 63 16.94 2.55 -11.53
C ARG A 63 17.69 3.69 -10.84
N PRO A 64 17.75 4.89 -11.43
CA PRO A 64 18.35 6.04 -10.76
C PRO A 64 17.53 6.41 -9.52
N ALA A 65 18.21 6.76 -8.43
CA ALA A 65 17.60 7.12 -7.14
C ALA A 65 16.58 8.29 -7.22
N ASN A 66 16.58 9.04 -8.32
CA ASN A 66 15.71 10.20 -8.55
C ASN A 66 14.47 9.84 -9.39
N SER A 67 14.12 8.57 -9.52
CA SER A 67 12.97 8.17 -10.33
C SER A 67 11.67 8.43 -9.57
N THR A 68 10.96 9.48 -9.96
CA THR A 68 9.63 9.79 -9.44
C THR A 68 8.66 8.67 -9.80
N TYR A 69 8.06 8.01 -8.80
CA TYR A 69 6.91 7.16 -9.06
C TYR A 69 5.76 8.05 -9.54
N ALA A 70 5.37 7.89 -10.81
CA ALA A 70 4.12 8.41 -11.28
C ALA A 70 3.02 7.63 -10.54
N LEU A 71 2.41 8.25 -9.53
CA LEU A 71 1.13 7.78 -9.01
C LEU A 71 0.20 7.55 -10.21
N PRO A 72 -0.58 6.45 -10.26
CA PRO A 72 -1.55 6.24 -11.31
C PRO A 72 -2.64 7.31 -11.18
N SER A 73 -2.38 8.47 -11.78
CA SER A 73 -3.34 9.51 -12.07
C SER A 73 -4.27 8.96 -13.13
N GLY A 74 -5.33 8.28 -12.68
CA GLY A 74 -6.69 8.28 -13.22
C GLY A 74 -6.95 8.17 -14.72
N ARG A 75 -5.98 7.81 -15.59
CA ARG A 75 -6.21 7.75 -17.03
C ARG A 75 -5.91 6.41 -17.68
N ARG A 76 -5.21 5.49 -17.00
CA ARG A 76 -5.07 4.10 -17.45
C ARG A 76 -4.96 3.13 -16.26
N GLY A 77 -6.05 2.45 -15.89
CA GLY A 77 -5.92 1.09 -15.36
C GLY A 77 -6.68 0.64 -14.11
N GLY A 78 -7.51 1.45 -13.44
CA GLY A 78 -8.38 0.94 -12.37
C GLY A 78 -9.18 2.03 -11.63
N PRO A 79 -10.35 1.72 -11.04
CA PRO A 79 -11.15 2.72 -10.33
C PRO A 79 -10.46 3.13 -9.03
N ALA A 80 -10.03 4.39 -8.96
CA ALA A 80 -9.61 5.00 -7.71
C ALA A 80 -10.82 5.15 -6.77
N VAL A 81 -10.75 4.56 -5.57
CA VAL A 81 -11.80 4.67 -4.56
C VAL A 81 -11.40 5.78 -3.59
N VAL A 82 -12.04 6.94 -3.73
CA VAL A 82 -11.94 8.04 -2.76
C VAL A 82 -13.00 7.81 -1.70
N VAL A 83 -12.59 7.57 -0.45
CA VAL A 83 -13.49 7.46 0.70
C VAL A 83 -13.50 8.80 1.42
N GLU A 84 -14.58 9.57 1.26
CA GLU A 84 -14.83 10.73 2.10
C GLU A 84 -15.41 10.26 3.44
N ARG A 85 -14.66 10.43 4.54
CA ARG A 85 -15.14 10.11 5.89
C ARG A 85 -15.92 11.29 6.46
N LYS A 86 -17.26 11.19 6.49
CA LYS A 86 -18.10 12.14 7.22
C LYS A 86 -17.89 11.98 8.73
N VAL A 87 -17.12 12.87 9.35
CA VAL A 87 -17.00 12.92 10.81
C VAL A 87 -18.32 13.46 11.37
N ALA A 88 -19.05 12.64 12.13
CA ALA A 88 -20.25 13.09 12.82
C ALA A 88 -19.86 14.18 13.84
N ARG A 89 -20.41 15.39 13.69
CA ARG A 89 -20.29 16.43 14.71
C ARG A 89 -20.96 15.91 15.98
N ARG A 90 -20.19 15.79 17.07
CA ARG A 90 -20.78 15.54 18.40
C ARG A 90 -21.78 16.65 18.67
N THR A 91 -23.05 16.29 18.89
CA THR A 91 -24.03 17.28 19.34
C THR A 91 -23.59 17.69 20.74
N SER A 92 -23.24 18.96 20.90
CA SER A 92 -23.20 19.55 22.23
C SER A 92 -24.63 19.48 22.74
N ARG A 93 -24.86 18.66 23.78
CA ARG A 93 -26.13 18.57 24.48
C ARG A 93 -26.36 19.97 25.08
N PRO A 94 -27.40 20.73 24.69
CA PRO A 94 -27.62 22.04 25.30
C PRO A 94 -27.83 21.81 26.79
N GLY A 95 -26.97 22.45 27.60
CA GLY A 95 -27.04 22.39 29.05
C GLY A 95 -28.43 22.83 29.49
N ILE A 96 -29.06 21.99 30.29
CA ILE A 96 -30.24 22.30 31.09
C ILE A 96 -29.85 23.43 32.05
N GLY A 97 -30.26 24.66 31.72
CA GLY A 97 -30.21 25.82 32.60
C GLY A 97 -31.60 26.06 33.21
N TYR A 98 -31.66 26.03 34.54
CA TYR A 98 -32.85 26.19 35.37
C TYR A 98 -33.43 27.63 35.34
N PRO A 99 -34.71 27.83 35.73
CA PRO A 99 -35.47 29.04 35.41
C PRO A 99 -35.05 30.32 36.17
N ARG A 100 -35.31 31.47 35.52
CA ARG A 100 -35.14 32.83 36.04
C ARG A 100 -35.94 33.05 37.33
N GLY A 101 -35.28 33.56 38.37
CA GLY A 101 -35.90 34.11 39.57
C GLY A 101 -35.50 35.57 39.78
N SER A 102 -36.56 36.39 39.93
CA SER A 102 -36.66 37.71 40.58
C SER A 102 -35.88 38.90 40.02
#